data_AF-A0A372LC90-F1
#
_entry.id   AF-A0A372LC90-F1
#
_cell.length_a   1.000
_cell.length_b   1.000
_cell.length_c   1.000
_cell.angle_alpha   90.00
_cell.angle_beta   90.00
_cell.angle_gamma   90.00
#
_symmetry.space_group_name_H-M   'P 1'
#
loop_
_entity.id
_entity.type
_entity.pdbx_description
1 polymer ?
#
loop_
_entity_poly.entity_id
_entity_poly.type
_entity_poly.pdbx_seq_one_letter_code
_entity_poly.pdbx_strand_id
1 'polypeptide(L)' 'MALAVGIVLVSLVYTLVAGRTQKALKGEYDTQIDEKIQQHPYLRNPVFLSFALFFILVLGYILYWSVK' A
#
# COMPACT_ATOMS: atom_id res chain seq x y z
N MET A 1 -19.06 14.13 4.84
CA MET A 1 -17.75 14.72 5.22
C MET A 1 -17.14 14.00 6.41
N ALA A 2 -17.70 14.11 7.63
CA ALA A 2 -17.09 13.52 8.84
C ALA A 2 -16.86 11.99 8.78
N LEU A 3 -17.82 11.24 8.20
CA LEU A 3 -17.70 9.79 8.03
C LEU A 3 -16.50 9.39 7.14
N ALA A 4 -16.33 10.08 6.01
CA ALA A 4 -15.25 9.82 5.07
C ALA A 4 -13.87 10.10 5.69
N VAL A 5 -13.75 11.21 6.43
CA VAL A 5 -12.53 11.57 7.17
C VAL A 5 -12.21 10.53 8.24
N GLY A 6 -13.23 10.06 8.97
CA GLY A 6 -13.08 8.99 9.96
C GLY A 6 -12.58 7.68 9.34
N ILE A 7 -13.16 7.26 8.22
CA ILE A 7 -12.73 6.07 7.48
C ILE A 7 -11.26 6.20 7.07
N VAL A 8 -10.86 7.33 6.49
CA VAL A 8 -9.47 7.54 6.04
C VAL A 8 -8.49 7.49 7.20
N LEU A 9 -8.79 8.16 8.31
CA LEU A 9 -7.91 8.17 9.49
C LEU A 9 -7.77 6.79 10.12
N VAL A 10 -8.88 6.07 10.31
CA VAL A 10 -8.86 4.71 10.87
C VAL A 10 -8.09 3.75 9.96
N SER A 11 -8.33 3.83 8.64
CA SER A 11 -7.63 3.00 7.66
C SER A 11 -6.12 3.26 7.70
N LEU A 12 -5.72 4.53 7.73
CA LEU A 12 -4.32 4.94 7.76
C LEU A 12 -3.61 4.43 9.03
N VAL A 13 -4.24 4.62 10.20
CA VAL A 13 -3.72 4.12 11.48
C VAL A 13 -3.59 2.61 11.47
N TYR A 14 -4.62 1.90 11.00
CA TYR A 14 -4.61 0.44 10.90
C TYR A 14 -3.50 -0.07 9.99
N THR A 15 -3.31 0.53 8.82
CA THR A 15 -2.22 0.20 7.89
C THR A 15 -0.84 0.43 8.52
N LEU A 16 -0.65 1.54 9.23
CA LEU A 16 0.62 1.84 9.90
C LEU A 16 0.93 0.82 11.02
N VAL A 17 -0.08 0.44 11.80
CA VAL A 17 0.07 -0.57 12.86
C VAL A 17 0.38 -1.94 12.25
N ALA A 18 -0.43 -2.41 11.30
CA ALA A 18 -0.22 -3.71 10.64
C ALA A 18 1.15 -3.81 9.96
N GLY A 19 1.60 -2.74 9.28
CA GLY A 19 2.92 -2.69 8.65
C GLY A 19 4.08 -2.72 9.65
N ARG A 20 3.92 -2.15 10.85
CA ARG A 20 4.92 -2.24 11.93
C ARG A 20 4.99 -3.64 12.50
N THR A 21 3.85 -4.30 12.71
CA THR A 21 3.78 -5.68 13.22
C THR A 21 4.41 -6.67 12.23
N GLN A 22 4.15 -6.52 10.93
CA GLN A 22 4.81 -7.34 9.90
C GLN A 22 6.33 -7.14 9.86
N LYS A 23 6.84 -5.91 10.11
CA LYS A 23 8.28 -5.69 10.24
C LYS A 23 8.87 -6.32 11.50
N ALA A 24 8.13 -6.35 12.60
CA ALA A 24 8.57 -6.96 13.86
C ALA A 24 8.61 -8.50 13.82
N LEU A 25 7.72 -9.13 13.04
CA LEU A 25 7.58 -10.59 12.92
C LEU A 25 8.52 -11.23 11.88
N LYS A 26 9.26 -10.43 11.10
CA LYS A 26 10.19 -10.93 10.05
C LYS A 26 11.38 -11.74 10.57
N GLY A 27 11.55 -11.88 11.88
CA GLY A 27 12.75 -12.48 12.48
C GLY A 27 12.73 -14.00 12.67
N GLU A 28 11.57 -14.67 12.70
CA GLU A 28 11.49 -16.06 13.19
C GLU A 28 11.20 -17.13 12.13
N TYR A 29 10.63 -16.78 10.97
CA TYR A 29 10.12 -17.77 10.01
C TYR A 29 10.48 -17.53 8.53
N ASP A 30 10.97 -16.35 8.16
CA ASP A 30 11.31 -16.03 6.76
C ASP A 30 12.79 -16.32 6.46
N THR A 31 13.06 -17.04 5.38
CA THR A 31 14.41 -17.09 4.79
C THR A 31 14.82 -15.70 4.32
N GLN A 32 16.12 -15.42 4.31
CA GLN A 32 16.63 -14.13 3.83
C GLN A 32 16.12 -13.89 2.40
N ILE A 33 15.38 -12.79 2.21
CA ILE A 33 14.87 -12.40 0.89
C ILE A 33 16.08 -12.21 -0.03
N ASP A 34 16.08 -12.87 -1.19
CA ASP A 34 17.15 -12.78 -2.19
C ASP A 34 17.52 -11.31 -2.47
N GLU A 35 18.82 -10.99 -2.45
CA GLU A 35 19.36 -9.63 -2.67
C GLU A 35 18.81 -9.00 -3.95
N LYS A 36 18.57 -9.79 -5.01
CA LYS A 36 17.98 -9.29 -6.25
C LYS A 36 16.56 -8.76 -6.03
N ILE A 37 15.77 -9.36 -5.14
CA ILE A 37 14.42 -8.89 -4.84
C ILE A 37 14.49 -7.64 -3.94
N GLN A 38 15.47 -7.56 -3.04
CA GLN A 38 15.70 -6.39 -2.19
C GLN A 38 16.11 -5.12 -2.97
N GLN A 39 16.77 -5.26 -4.12
CA GLN A 39 17.15 -4.12 -4.96
C GLN A 39 15.93 -3.37 -5.52
N HIS A 40 14.84 -4.08 -5.82
CA HIS A 40 13.63 -3.50 -6.42
C HIS A 40 12.35 -4.06 -5.78
N PRO A 41 12.12 -3.79 -4.49
CA PRO A 41 11.07 -4.46 -3.72
C PRO A 41 9.66 -4.06 -4.16
N TYR A 42 9.50 -2.87 -4.74
CA TYR A 42 8.22 -2.36 -5.24
C TYR A 42 7.94 -2.80 -6.69
N LEU A 43 8.95 -2.73 -7.56
CA LEU A 43 8.81 -3.09 -8.98
C LEU A 43 8.69 -4.59 -9.20
N ARG A 44 9.23 -5.41 -8.28
CA ARG A 44 9.16 -6.88 -8.35
C ARG A 44 8.03 -7.48 -7.53
N ASN A 45 7.23 -6.64 -6.87
CA ASN A 45 6.06 -7.09 -6.12
C ASN A 45 4.78 -6.86 -6.96
N PRO A 46 4.21 -7.91 -7.58
CA PRO A 46 3.04 -7.78 -8.44
C PRO A 46 1.80 -7.27 -7.68
N VAL A 47 1.69 -7.55 -6.38
CA VAL A 47 0.60 -7.05 -5.53
C VAL A 47 0.70 -5.53 -5.39
N PHE A 48 1.92 -5.01 -5.14
CA PHE A 48 2.14 -3.57 -5.04
C PHE A 48 1.83 -2.85 -6.35
N LEU A 49 2.28 -3.40 -7.49
CA LEU A 49 1.99 -2.84 -8.82
C LEU A 49 0.49 -2.80 -9.11
N SER A 50 -0.26 -3.83 -8.69
CA SER A 50 -1.71 -3.89 -8.86
C SER A 50 -2.42 -2.76 -8.09
N PHE A 51 -2.04 -2.54 -6.83
CA PHE A 51 -2.57 -1.42 -6.05
C PHE A 51 -2.19 -0.07 -6.64
N ALA A 52 -0.94 0.11 -7.06
CA ALA A 52 -0.49 1.35 -7.69
C ALA A 52 -1.30 1.68 -8.96
N LEU A 53 -1.49 0.69 -9.84
CA LEU A 53 -2.30 0.84 -11.05
C LEU A 53 -3.76 1.18 -10.72
N PHE A 54 -4.36 0.48 -9.75
CA PHE A 54 -5.72 0.76 -9.30
C PHE A 54 -5.87 2.21 -8.83
N PHE A 55 -4.96 2.70 -7.97
CA PHE A 55 -5.01 4.09 -7.49
C PHE A 55 -4.80 5.10 -8.62
N ILE A 56 -3.90 4.85 -9.57
CA ILE A 56 -3.71 5.71 -10.74
C ILE A 56 -5.02 5.83 -11.54
N LEU A 57 -5.70 4.71 -11.80
CA LEU A 57 -6.96 4.70 -12.54
C LEU A 57 -8.08 5.40 -11.77
N VAL A 58 -8.22 5.13 -10.47
CA VAL A 58 -9.23 5.77 -9.61
C VAL A 58 -9.01 7.27 -9.53
N LEU A 59 -7.78 7.71 -9.27
CA LEU A 59 -7.45 9.14 -9.23
C LEU A 59 -7.67 9.81 -10.58
N GLY A 60 -7.25 9.17 -11.68
CA GLY A 60 -7.51 9.66 -13.03
C GLY A 60 -9.00 9.81 -13.32
N TYR A 61 -9.82 8.84 -12.90
CA TYR A 61 -11.27 8.90 -13.02
C TYR A 61 -11.88 10.04 -12.21
N ILE A 62 -11.47 10.20 -10.95
CA ILE A 62 -11.94 11.28 -10.07
C ILE A 62 -11.56 12.65 -10.68
N LEU A 63 -10.32 12.82 -11.13
CA LEU A 63 -9.86 14.08 -11.73
C LEU A 63 -10.60 14.40 -13.03
N TYR A 64 -10.83 13.41 -13.90
CA TYR A 64 -11.61 13.58 -15.11
C TYR A 64 -13.02 14.11 -14.83
N TRP A 65 -13.70 13.54 -13.83
CA TRP A 65 -15.03 13.98 -13.40
C TRP A 65 -15.04 15.22 -12.54
N SER A 66 -13.90 15.60 -11.95
CA SER A 66 -13.79 16.80 -11.12
C SER A 66 -13.57 18.07 -11.95
N VAL A 67 -12.97 17.95 -13.14
CA VAL A 67 -12.70 19.08 -14.05
C VAL A 67 -13.84 19.29 -15.05
N LYS A 68 -14.65 18.25 -15.29
CA LYS A 68 -15.86 18.29 -16.11
C LYS A 68 -17.07 18.69 -15.28
#